data_AF-A0A3A6N0Y1-F1
#
_entry.id   AF-A0A3A6N0Y1-F1
#
_cell.length_a   1.000
_cell.length_b   1.000
_cell.length_c   1.000
_cell.angle_alpha   90.00
_cell.angle_beta   90.00
_cell.angle_gamma   90.00
#
_symmetry.space_group_name_H-M   'P 1'
#
loop_
_entity.id
_entity.type
_entity.pdbx_description
1 polymer ?
#
loop_
_entity_poly.entity_id
_entity_poly.type
_entity_poly.pdbx_seq_one_letter_code
_entity_poly.pdbx_strand_id
1 'polypeptide(L)'
;MPLKEYLETGPKAARFLFLEVVRVLTVYCDGSCEPNPGGIAAFGWAVYDGKEKVHEFYSVACKGEGATNNVAEYSAVISALSWLLANGYAERRVTVHSDSELLVRQLAGKYRVKAPNLIPLHRRALELAALFREVAFRWVPREKNVEADALSQKARQGALLSHGRGEKARGLAPLVRHLEGGLYAVPSQSDPFKTYTVDLSRNTCDCPDFRARGKRLGYCKHILAVREFAEGAPETHVLCGS
;
A
#
# COMPACT_ATOMS: atom_id res chain seq x y z
N MET A 1 -37.57 -12.41 -21.69
CA MET A 1 -36.40 -12.66 -22.56
C MET A 1 -35.20 -12.93 -21.64
N PRO A 2 -34.51 -14.07 -21.74
CA PRO A 2 -33.31 -14.39 -20.97
C PRO A 2 -32.17 -13.39 -21.24
N LEU A 3 -31.30 -13.17 -20.25
CA LEU A 3 -30.24 -12.16 -20.30
C LEU A 3 -29.30 -12.31 -21.51
N LYS A 4 -28.96 -13.56 -21.85
CA LYS A 4 -28.14 -13.87 -23.03
C LYS A 4 -28.79 -13.38 -24.33
N GLU A 5 -30.08 -13.65 -24.49
CA GLU A 5 -30.83 -13.33 -25.70
C GLU A 5 -30.98 -11.79 -25.86
N TYR A 6 -31.18 -11.06 -24.76
CA TYR A 6 -31.28 -9.60 -24.77
C TYR A 6 -29.93 -8.91 -25.05
N LEU A 7 -28.82 -9.47 -24.55
CA LEU A 7 -27.47 -9.00 -24.87
C LEU A 7 -27.12 -9.23 -26.35
N GLU A 8 -27.69 -10.24 -26.99
CA GLU A 8 -27.41 -10.56 -28.40
C GLU A 8 -28.25 -9.73 -29.37
N THR A 9 -29.52 -9.48 -29.06
CA THR A 9 -30.49 -8.90 -30.01
C THR A 9 -31.07 -7.54 -29.60
N GLY A 10 -30.75 -7.03 -28.40
CA GLY A 10 -31.27 -5.76 -27.89
C GLY A 10 -30.64 -4.51 -28.54
N PRO A 11 -31.29 -3.32 -28.41
CA PRO A 11 -30.76 -2.06 -28.95
C PRO A 11 -29.36 -1.77 -28.40
N LYS A 12 -28.42 -1.34 -29.26
CA LYS A 12 -27.03 -1.02 -28.85
C LYS A 12 -26.95 -0.11 -27.63
N ALA A 13 -27.81 0.91 -27.53
CA ALA A 13 -27.86 1.84 -26.39
C ALA A 13 -28.34 1.15 -25.09
N ALA A 14 -29.36 0.28 -25.16
CA ALA A 14 -29.84 -0.48 -24.01
C ALA A 14 -28.83 -1.53 -23.55
N ARG A 15 -28.11 -2.14 -24.49
CA ARG A 15 -27.01 -3.08 -24.22
C ARG A 15 -25.78 -2.38 -23.62
N PHE A 16 -25.48 -1.16 -24.06
CA PHE A 16 -24.41 -0.32 -23.50
C PHE A 16 -24.75 0.11 -22.07
N LEU A 17 -25.95 0.66 -21.83
CA LEU A 17 -26.45 0.96 -20.48
C LEU A 17 -26.46 -0.29 -19.59
N PHE A 18 -26.91 -1.43 -20.13
CA PHE A 18 -26.97 -2.67 -19.37
C PHE A 18 -25.57 -3.19 -19.00
N LEU A 19 -24.60 -3.13 -19.92
CA LEU A 19 -23.21 -3.51 -19.63
C LEU A 19 -22.53 -2.55 -18.64
N GLU A 20 -22.79 -1.24 -18.72
CA GLU A 20 -22.32 -0.27 -17.71
C GLU A 20 -22.97 -0.50 -16.34
N VAL A 21 -24.24 -0.88 -16.29
CA VAL A 21 -24.98 -1.18 -15.05
C VAL A 21 -24.59 -2.54 -14.44
N VAL A 22 -23.98 -3.44 -15.22
CA VAL A 22 -23.62 -4.81 -14.79
C VAL A 22 -22.11 -4.97 -14.51
N ARG A 23 -21.27 -4.01 -14.90
CA ARG A 23 -19.83 -4.08 -14.61
C ARG A 23 -19.55 -3.87 -13.12
N VAL A 24 -18.94 -4.89 -12.52
CA VAL A 24 -18.50 -4.90 -11.13
C VAL A 24 -17.21 -4.08 -11.02
N LEU A 25 -17.18 -3.11 -10.12
CA LEU A 25 -15.94 -2.42 -9.77
C LEU A 25 -15.05 -3.36 -8.97
N THR A 26 -13.79 -3.44 -9.36
CA THR A 26 -12.79 -4.27 -8.70
C THR A 26 -11.88 -3.35 -7.91
N VAL A 27 -11.77 -3.58 -6.61
CA VAL A 27 -10.94 -2.79 -5.70
C VAL A 27 -9.87 -3.71 -5.15
N TYR A 28 -8.61 -3.30 -5.21
CA TYR A 28 -7.51 -3.97 -4.54
C TYR A 28 -7.09 -3.12 -3.34
N CYS A 29 -6.97 -3.74 -2.18
CA CYS A 29 -6.61 -3.09 -0.92
C CYS A 29 -5.46 -3.84 -0.27
N ASP A 30 -4.55 -3.09 0.34
CA ASP A 30 -3.47 -3.64 1.16
C ASP A 30 -3.09 -2.66 2.29
N GLY A 31 -2.58 -3.22 3.38
CA GLY A 31 -2.00 -2.49 4.49
C GLY A 31 -0.62 -3.03 4.87
N SER A 32 0.31 -2.11 5.09
CA SER A 32 1.63 -2.43 5.63
C SER A 32 1.88 -1.71 6.96
N CYS A 33 2.49 -2.43 7.90
CA CYS A 33 2.95 -1.84 9.16
C CYS A 33 4.35 -2.34 9.51
N GLU A 34 5.28 -1.43 9.78
CA GLU A 34 6.63 -1.78 10.22
C GLU A 34 7.20 -0.74 11.20
N PRO A 35 7.68 -1.16 12.39
CA PRO A 35 7.42 -2.45 13.03
C PRO A 35 5.92 -2.71 13.29
N ASN A 36 5.54 -3.99 13.47
CA ASN A 36 4.16 -4.41 13.74
C ASN A 36 4.07 -5.23 15.06
N PRO A 37 3.47 -4.68 16.15
CA PRO A 37 2.91 -3.35 16.28
C PRO A 37 3.97 -2.27 16.54
N GLY A 38 3.57 -0.99 16.53
CA GLY A 38 4.37 0.12 17.07
C GLY A 38 5.04 1.04 16.04
N GLY A 39 4.92 0.70 14.76
CA GLY A 39 5.58 1.42 13.67
C GLY A 39 4.69 2.44 12.98
N ILE A 40 4.78 2.45 11.65
CA ILE A 40 3.90 3.22 10.78
C ILE A 40 2.98 2.24 10.07
N ALA A 41 1.69 2.31 10.39
CA ALA A 41 0.64 1.61 9.67
C ALA A 41 0.19 2.50 8.51
N ALA A 42 0.36 2.01 7.28
CA ALA A 42 0.02 2.71 6.06
C ALA A 42 -0.70 1.79 5.10
N PHE A 43 -1.53 2.34 4.24
CA PHE A 43 -2.40 1.57 3.36
C PHE A 43 -2.37 2.10 1.94
N GLY A 44 -2.75 1.24 1.01
CA GLY A 44 -2.90 1.54 -0.40
C GLY A 44 -4.12 0.83 -0.98
N TRP A 45 -4.75 1.46 -1.97
CA TRP A 45 -5.80 0.82 -2.75
C TRP A 45 -5.87 1.35 -4.18
N ALA A 46 -6.37 0.51 -5.08
CA ALA A 46 -6.62 0.83 -6.48
C ALA A 46 -8.01 0.32 -6.92
N VAL A 47 -8.73 1.12 -7.72
CA VAL A 47 -10.06 0.83 -8.24
C VAL A 47 -10.01 0.65 -9.74
N TYR A 48 -10.68 -0.39 -10.22
CA TYR A 48 -10.76 -0.76 -11.63
C TYR A 48 -12.22 -0.92 -12.09
N ASP A 49 -12.53 -0.41 -13.29
CA ASP A 49 -13.74 -0.76 -14.05
C ASP A 49 -13.33 -1.68 -15.22
N GLY A 50 -13.51 -2.98 -15.02
CA GLY A 50 -12.96 -3.98 -15.94
C GLY A 50 -11.43 -3.97 -15.92
N LYS A 51 -10.81 -3.53 -17.02
CA LYS A 51 -9.34 -3.44 -17.16
C LYS A 51 -8.81 -2.01 -16.95
N GLU A 52 -9.70 -1.03 -16.89
CA GLU A 52 -9.32 0.37 -16.78
C GLU A 52 -9.17 0.74 -15.31
N LYS A 53 -8.02 1.32 -14.96
CA LYS A 53 -7.81 1.88 -13.62
C LYS A 53 -8.55 3.21 -13.53
N VAL A 54 -9.48 3.30 -12.59
CA VAL A 54 -10.29 4.49 -12.33
C VAL A 54 -9.55 5.44 -11.40
N HIS A 55 -8.99 4.90 -10.32
CA HIS A 55 -8.30 5.69 -9.31
C HIS A 55 -7.39 4.83 -8.43
N GLU A 56 -6.44 5.46 -7.77
CA GLU A 56 -5.59 4.86 -6.74
C GLU A 56 -5.31 5.87 -5.64
N PHE A 57 -5.09 5.40 -4.43
CA PHE A 57 -4.76 6.25 -3.29
C PHE A 57 -3.95 5.48 -2.26
N TYR A 58 -3.16 6.22 -1.48
CA TYR A 58 -2.38 5.67 -0.38
C TYR A 58 -2.16 6.72 0.70
N SER A 59 -2.11 6.29 1.96
CA SER A 59 -1.88 7.19 3.09
C SER A 59 -1.42 6.45 4.34
N VAL A 60 -1.03 7.20 5.36
CA VAL A 60 -0.75 6.68 6.69
C VAL A 60 -2.06 6.57 7.47
N ALA A 61 -2.36 5.39 8.00
CA ALA A 61 -3.47 5.19 8.92
C ALA A 61 -3.15 5.76 10.31
N CYS A 62 -2.03 5.34 10.89
CA CYS A 62 -1.56 5.80 12.20
C CYS A 62 -0.08 5.48 12.43
N LYS A 63 0.47 6.01 13.52
CA LYS A 63 1.86 5.80 13.95
C LYS A 63 1.89 5.46 15.45
N GLY A 64 2.91 4.71 15.88
CA GLY A 64 3.13 4.41 17.30
C GLY A 64 2.41 3.16 17.78
N GLU A 65 2.16 3.03 19.09
CA GLU A 65 1.74 1.77 19.74
C GLU A 65 0.44 1.16 19.17
N GLY A 66 -0.48 2.00 18.67
CA GLY A 66 -1.72 1.54 18.03
C GLY A 66 -1.57 1.08 16.58
N ALA A 67 -0.42 1.31 15.95
CA ALA A 67 -0.15 0.93 14.57
C ALA A 67 0.08 -0.57 14.47
N THR A 68 -0.76 -1.24 13.68
CA THR A 68 -0.66 -2.67 13.38
C THR A 68 -0.97 -2.92 11.91
N ASN A 69 -0.55 -4.07 11.37
CA ASN A 69 -0.89 -4.44 9.99
C ASN A 69 -2.40 -4.50 9.80
N ASN A 70 -3.13 -5.11 10.74
CA ASN A 70 -4.58 -5.23 10.67
C ASN A 70 -5.28 -3.85 10.67
N VAL A 71 -4.76 -2.88 11.43
CA VAL A 71 -5.29 -1.50 11.38
C VAL A 71 -5.08 -0.88 9.99
N ALA A 72 -3.91 -1.08 9.38
CA ALA A 72 -3.64 -0.60 8.02
C ALA A 72 -4.58 -1.24 6.99
N GLU A 73 -4.75 -2.56 7.05
CA GLU A 73 -5.62 -3.36 6.17
C GLU A 73 -7.08 -2.90 6.21
N TYR A 74 -7.64 -2.73 7.42
CA TYR A 74 -8.98 -2.17 7.58
C TYR A 74 -9.08 -0.73 7.06
N SER A 75 -8.04 0.08 7.28
CA SER A 75 -8.00 1.47 6.82
C SER A 75 -8.02 1.55 5.29
N ALA A 76 -7.36 0.62 4.60
CA ALA A 76 -7.40 0.50 3.15
C ALA A 76 -8.85 0.35 2.64
N VAL A 77 -9.58 -0.62 3.19
CA VAL A 77 -10.97 -0.91 2.81
C VAL A 77 -11.90 0.27 3.13
N ILE A 78 -11.80 0.82 4.34
CA ILE A 78 -12.61 1.97 4.76
C ILE A 78 -12.38 3.17 3.84
N SER A 79 -11.11 3.45 3.49
CA SER A 79 -10.75 4.56 2.62
C SER A 79 -11.29 4.35 1.20
N ALA A 80 -11.12 3.15 0.63
CA ALA A 80 -11.61 2.84 -0.71
C ALA A 80 -13.14 2.94 -0.81
N LEU A 81 -13.87 2.34 0.14
CA LEU A 81 -15.33 2.40 0.17
C LEU A 81 -15.83 3.83 0.38
N SER A 82 -15.18 4.62 1.24
CA SER A 82 -15.53 6.03 1.44
C SER A 82 -15.34 6.86 0.16
N TRP A 83 -14.23 6.65 -0.55
CA TRP A 83 -13.98 7.33 -1.82
C TRP A 83 -15.01 6.94 -2.88
N LEU A 84 -15.35 5.65 -2.99
CA LEU A 84 -16.36 5.17 -3.93
C LEU A 84 -17.73 5.80 -3.68
N LEU A 85 -18.17 5.89 -2.42
CA LEU A 85 -19.43 6.57 -2.07
C LEU A 85 -19.39 8.05 -2.43
N ALA A 86 -18.30 8.74 -2.09
CA ALA A 86 -18.14 10.16 -2.38
C ALA A 86 -18.14 10.49 -3.88
N ASN A 87 -17.80 9.51 -4.73
CA ASN A 87 -17.75 9.66 -6.18
C ASN A 87 -18.95 9.00 -6.91
N GLY A 88 -20.04 8.72 -6.19
CA GLY A 88 -21.30 8.29 -6.82
C GLY A 88 -21.35 6.83 -7.26
N TYR A 89 -20.47 5.97 -6.77
CA TYR A 89 -20.44 4.55 -7.12
C TYR A 89 -21.35 3.66 -6.25
N ALA A 90 -22.22 4.25 -5.44
CA ALA A 90 -23.10 3.51 -4.52
C ALA A 90 -23.99 2.47 -5.22
N GLU A 91 -24.49 2.77 -6.43
CA GLU A 91 -25.36 1.86 -7.19
C GLU A 91 -24.61 0.74 -7.94
N ARG A 92 -23.27 0.77 -7.94
CA ARG A 92 -22.45 -0.27 -8.58
C ARG A 92 -22.24 -1.44 -7.63
N ARG A 93 -22.08 -2.63 -8.22
CA ARG A 93 -21.52 -3.79 -7.50
C ARG A 93 -20.04 -3.60 -7.32
N VAL A 94 -19.52 -3.88 -6.12
CA VAL A 94 -18.11 -3.73 -5.77
C VAL A 94 -17.56 -5.08 -5.30
N THR A 95 -16.39 -5.47 -5.80
CA THR A 95 -15.60 -6.58 -5.25
C THR A 95 -14.30 -6.02 -4.69
N VAL A 96 -14.12 -6.15 -3.37
CA VAL A 96 -12.90 -5.78 -2.66
C VAL A 96 -12.00 -7.00 -2.53
N HIS A 97 -10.80 -6.89 -3.07
CA HIS A 97 -9.72 -7.85 -3.00
C HIS A 97 -8.68 -7.42 -1.97
N SER A 98 -8.20 -8.39 -1.20
CA SER A 98 -7.08 -8.25 -0.26
C SER A 98 -6.42 -9.63 -0.13
N ASP A 99 -5.11 -9.64 0.10
CA ASP A 99 -4.34 -10.84 0.42
C ASP A 99 -4.34 -11.19 1.92
N SER A 100 -4.97 -10.37 2.76
CA SER A 100 -5.25 -10.68 4.16
C SER A 100 -6.50 -11.56 4.30
N GLU A 101 -6.28 -12.86 4.43
CA GLU A 101 -7.37 -13.83 4.63
C GLU A 101 -8.16 -13.54 5.93
N LEU A 102 -7.47 -13.09 6.99
CA LEU A 102 -8.10 -12.70 8.24
C LEU A 102 -9.11 -11.56 8.03
N LEU A 103 -8.69 -10.49 7.36
CA LEU A 103 -9.54 -9.33 7.05
C LEU A 103 -10.77 -9.77 6.27
N VAL A 104 -10.57 -10.52 5.18
CA VAL A 104 -11.65 -10.98 4.29
C VAL A 104 -12.63 -11.86 5.06
N ARG A 105 -12.16 -12.82 5.86
CA ARG A 105 -13.02 -13.70 6.66
C ARG A 105 -13.80 -12.92 7.73
N GLN A 106 -13.22 -11.88 8.32
CA GLN A 106 -13.90 -11.02 9.29
C GLN A 106 -14.98 -10.13 8.64
N LEU A 107 -14.66 -9.50 7.50
CA LEU A 107 -15.62 -8.68 6.73
C LEU A 107 -16.75 -9.51 6.13
N ALA A 108 -16.47 -10.75 5.73
CA ALA A 108 -17.48 -11.70 5.26
C ALA A 108 -18.31 -12.33 6.41
N GLY A 109 -18.13 -11.90 7.66
CA GLY A 109 -18.87 -12.40 8.82
C GLY A 109 -18.52 -13.84 9.23
N LYS A 110 -17.53 -14.47 8.60
CA LYS A 110 -17.11 -15.84 8.92
C LYS A 110 -16.35 -15.89 10.24
N TYR A 111 -15.54 -14.87 10.51
CA TYR A 111 -14.70 -14.77 11.72
C TYR A 111 -15.13 -13.60 12.61
N ARG A 112 -15.14 -13.84 13.93
CA ARG A 112 -15.41 -12.80 14.92
C ARG A 112 -14.18 -11.91 15.11
N VAL A 113 -14.38 -10.60 15.17
CA VAL A 113 -13.35 -9.63 15.57
C VAL A 113 -13.31 -9.56 17.09
N LYS A 114 -12.14 -9.88 17.67
CA LYS A 114 -11.93 -9.87 19.13
C LYS A 114 -11.07 -8.72 19.63
N ALA A 115 -10.19 -8.18 18.77
CA ALA A 115 -9.25 -7.14 19.14
C ALA A 115 -10.00 -5.80 19.33
N PRO A 116 -9.95 -5.16 20.51
CA PRO A 116 -10.73 -3.94 20.79
C PRO A 116 -10.48 -2.79 19.81
N ASN A 117 -9.25 -2.65 19.33
CA ASN A 117 -8.86 -1.64 18.35
C ASN A 117 -9.41 -1.92 16.93
N LEU A 118 -9.75 -3.18 16.60
CA LEU A 118 -10.28 -3.55 15.29
C LEU A 118 -11.81 -3.54 15.23
N ILE A 119 -12.50 -3.70 16.36
CA ILE A 119 -13.97 -3.65 16.45
C ILE A 119 -14.56 -2.38 15.79
N PRO A 120 -14.10 -1.15 16.11
CA PRO A 120 -14.66 0.05 15.49
C PRO A 120 -14.37 0.12 13.98
N LEU A 121 -13.20 -0.36 13.53
CA LEU A 121 -12.84 -0.39 12.12
C LEU A 121 -13.70 -1.39 11.33
N HIS A 122 -13.89 -2.59 11.89
CA HIS A 122 -14.77 -3.60 11.30
C HIS A 122 -16.21 -3.10 11.17
N ARG A 123 -16.75 -2.52 12.24
CA ARG A 123 -18.08 -1.89 12.21
C ARG A 123 -18.16 -0.83 11.13
N ARG A 124 -17.18 0.08 11.05
CA ARG A 124 -17.16 1.15 10.06
C ARG A 124 -17.11 0.62 8.62
N ALA A 125 -16.30 -0.40 8.36
CA ALA A 125 -16.22 -1.02 7.05
C ALA A 125 -17.56 -1.66 6.63
N LEU A 126 -18.26 -2.32 7.56
CA LEU A 126 -19.59 -2.89 7.29
C LEU A 126 -20.67 -1.82 7.11
N GLU A 127 -20.65 -0.75 7.91
CA GLU A 127 -21.55 0.40 7.74
C GLU A 127 -21.39 1.03 6.35
N LEU A 128 -20.15 1.22 5.88
CA LEU A 128 -19.88 1.73 4.54
C LEU A 128 -20.33 0.74 3.46
N ALA A 129 -20.02 -0.55 3.62
CA ALA A 129 -20.39 -1.58 2.65
C ALA A 129 -21.91 -1.71 2.48
N ALA A 130 -22.68 -1.50 3.56
CA ALA A 130 -24.14 -1.54 3.54
C ALA A 130 -24.79 -0.39 2.74
N LEU A 131 -24.04 0.66 2.40
CA LEU A 131 -24.53 1.79 1.59
C LEU A 131 -24.43 1.53 0.09
N PHE A 132 -23.85 0.41 -0.34
CA PHE A 132 -23.77 0.04 -1.74
C PHE A 132 -24.88 -0.92 -2.14
N ARG A 133 -25.21 -0.87 -3.44
CA ARG A 133 -25.47 -2.01 -4.31
C ARG A 133 -25.34 -3.38 -3.64
N GLU A 134 -24.08 -3.76 -3.62
CA GLU A 134 -23.57 -5.04 -3.18
C GLU A 134 -22.05 -4.89 -3.04
N VAL A 135 -21.50 -5.36 -1.92
CA VAL A 135 -20.06 -5.47 -1.73
C VAL A 135 -19.70 -6.92 -1.45
N ALA A 136 -18.80 -7.47 -2.25
CA ALA A 136 -18.19 -8.76 -2.02
C ALA A 136 -16.74 -8.59 -1.56
N PHE A 137 -16.34 -9.33 -0.53
CA PHE A 137 -14.94 -9.40 -0.08
C PHE A 137 -14.32 -10.71 -0.55
N ARG A 138 -13.18 -10.66 -1.21
CA ARG A 138 -12.52 -11.84 -1.79
C ARG A 138 -11.03 -11.83 -1.50
N TRP A 139 -10.56 -12.95 -0.95
CA TRP A 139 -9.14 -13.16 -0.79
C TRP A 139 -8.48 -13.39 -2.16
N VAL A 140 -7.28 -12.83 -2.34
CA VAL A 140 -6.41 -13.10 -3.49
C VAL A 140 -5.00 -13.41 -3.02
N PRO A 141 -4.22 -14.22 -3.75
CA PRO A 141 -2.79 -14.36 -3.50
C PRO A 141 -2.05 -13.02 -3.62
N ARG A 142 -0.97 -12.84 -2.86
CA ARG A 142 -0.18 -11.60 -2.83
C ARG A 142 0.38 -11.21 -4.19
N GLU A 143 0.70 -12.20 -5.02
CA GLU A 143 1.18 -12.00 -6.40
C GLU A 143 0.12 -11.36 -7.31
N LYS A 144 -1.15 -11.35 -6.88
CA LYS A 144 -2.26 -10.68 -7.55
C LYS A 144 -2.65 -9.36 -6.88
N ASN A 145 -1.99 -8.96 -5.79
CA ASN A 145 -2.24 -7.73 -5.03
C ASN A 145 -1.05 -6.75 -5.06
N VAL A 146 -0.10 -6.95 -5.98
CA VAL A 146 1.20 -6.25 -6.05
C VAL A 146 1.06 -4.73 -6.04
N GLU A 147 0.04 -4.21 -6.71
CA GLU A 147 -0.14 -2.77 -6.82
C GLU A 147 -0.59 -2.13 -5.50
N ALA A 148 -1.58 -2.72 -4.83
CA ALA A 148 -2.02 -2.23 -3.53
C ALA A 148 -0.90 -2.33 -2.49
N ASP A 149 -0.11 -3.40 -2.54
CA ASP A 149 1.12 -3.56 -1.74
C ASP A 149 2.12 -2.45 -2.02
N ALA A 150 2.44 -2.18 -3.29
CA ALA A 150 3.35 -1.08 -3.65
C ALA A 150 2.86 0.29 -3.14
N LEU A 151 1.55 0.55 -3.23
CA LEU A 151 0.93 1.78 -2.74
C LEU A 151 1.03 1.89 -1.21
N SER A 152 0.76 0.82 -0.47
CA SER A 152 0.86 0.80 1.00
C SER A 152 2.33 1.02 1.44
N GLN A 153 3.28 0.39 0.76
CA GLN A 153 4.72 0.56 1.01
C GLN A 153 5.17 1.99 0.69
N LYS A 154 4.68 2.58 -0.40
CA LYS A 154 4.98 3.97 -0.78
C LYS A 154 4.53 4.97 0.30
N ALA A 155 3.31 4.81 0.82
CA ALA A 155 2.82 5.63 1.93
C ALA A 155 3.72 5.51 3.17
N ARG A 156 4.08 4.27 3.54
CA ARG A 156 4.91 3.98 4.70
C ARG A 156 6.30 4.59 4.56
N GLN A 157 6.93 4.43 3.40
CA GLN A 157 8.25 4.96 3.10
C GLN A 157 8.25 6.50 3.06
N GLY A 158 7.25 7.13 2.44
CA GLY A 158 7.09 8.59 2.46
C GLY A 158 6.93 9.14 3.88
N ALA A 159 6.21 8.42 4.74
CA ALA A 159 6.05 8.79 6.15
C ALA A 159 7.37 8.69 6.95
N LEU A 160 8.24 7.75 6.61
CA LEU A 160 9.60 7.65 7.17
C LEU A 160 10.47 8.83 6.74
N LEU A 161 10.30 9.30 5.51
CA LEU A 161 11.08 10.39 4.89
C LEU A 161 10.63 11.80 5.32
N SER A 162 9.48 11.94 5.98
CA SER A 162 8.89 13.24 6.32
C SER A 162 9.30 13.82 7.68
N HIS A 163 9.96 13.07 8.57
CA HIS A 163 10.32 13.57 9.92
C HIS A 163 11.70 13.09 10.40
N GLY A 164 12.48 13.99 11.01
CA GLY A 164 13.71 13.74 11.78
C GLY A 164 14.83 13.01 11.05
N ARG A 165 14.72 11.68 10.91
CA ARG A 165 15.65 10.85 10.13
C ARG A 165 15.46 11.02 8.63
N GLY A 166 14.21 11.24 8.19
CA GLY A 166 13.85 11.38 6.79
C GLY A 166 14.43 12.64 6.13
N GLU A 167 14.28 13.80 6.77
CA GLU A 167 14.88 15.05 6.30
C GLU A 167 16.41 14.94 6.18
N LYS A 168 17.06 14.34 7.19
CA LYS A 168 18.49 14.05 7.15
C LYS A 168 18.87 13.05 6.06
N ALA A 169 17.98 12.11 5.73
CA ALA A 169 18.16 11.15 4.67
C ALA A 169 18.13 11.81 3.28
N ARG A 170 17.22 12.76 3.05
CA ARG A 170 17.16 13.50 1.76
C ARG A 170 18.45 14.25 1.47
N GLY A 171 19.02 14.90 2.49
CA GLY A 171 20.32 15.56 2.36
C GLY A 171 21.49 14.60 2.12
N LEU A 172 21.33 13.31 2.43
CA LEU A 172 22.32 12.26 2.20
C LEU A 172 22.11 11.52 0.87
N ALA A 173 20.89 11.44 0.34
CA ALA A 173 20.55 10.65 -0.84
C ALA A 173 21.42 11.00 -2.07
N PRO A 174 21.69 12.28 -2.40
CA PRO A 174 22.59 12.64 -3.49
C PRO A 174 24.07 12.24 -3.27
N LEU A 175 24.44 11.92 -2.03
CA LEU A 175 25.81 11.55 -1.64
C LEU A 175 25.99 10.03 -1.48
N VAL A 176 24.93 9.25 -1.68
CA VAL A 176 24.97 7.80 -1.66
C VAL A 176 25.80 7.31 -2.84
N ARG A 177 26.69 6.34 -2.57
CA ARG A 177 27.44 5.62 -3.60
C ARG A 177 27.04 4.16 -3.59
N HIS A 178 26.60 3.63 -4.73
CA HIS A 178 26.45 2.19 -4.90
C HIS A 178 27.84 1.54 -4.88
N LEU A 179 27.95 0.40 -4.20
CA LEU A 179 29.17 -0.40 -4.15
C LEU A 179 28.99 -1.61 -5.07
N GLU A 180 28.67 -2.77 -4.50
CA GLU A 180 28.44 -4.02 -5.24
C GLU A 180 27.23 -4.75 -4.65
N GLY A 181 26.45 -5.41 -5.50
CA GLY A 181 25.23 -6.09 -5.10
C GLY A 181 24.25 -5.15 -4.39
N GLY A 182 23.75 -5.55 -3.23
CA GLY A 182 22.86 -4.73 -2.39
C GLY A 182 23.57 -3.76 -1.45
N LEU A 183 24.88 -3.52 -1.61
CA LEU A 183 25.69 -2.69 -0.72
C LEU A 183 25.82 -1.26 -1.23
N TYR A 184 25.71 -0.32 -0.30
CA TYR A 184 25.81 1.12 -0.55
C TYR A 184 26.65 1.78 0.54
N ALA A 185 27.37 2.83 0.15
CA ALA A 185 28.15 3.67 1.04
C ALA A 185 27.44 5.02 1.23
N VAL A 186 27.21 5.41 2.48
CA VAL A 186 26.55 6.67 2.82
C VAL A 186 27.44 7.48 3.76
N PRO A 187 27.84 8.72 3.41
CA PRO A 187 28.73 9.50 4.25
C PRO A 187 28.05 9.91 5.56
N SER A 188 28.87 10.10 6.59
CA SER A 188 28.43 10.66 7.86
C SER A 188 28.19 12.16 7.72
N GLN A 189 27.06 12.65 8.23
CA GLN A 189 26.78 14.10 8.27
C GLN A 189 27.61 14.87 9.31
N SER A 190 28.20 14.17 10.30
CA SER A 190 28.93 14.80 11.39
C SER A 190 30.45 14.60 11.30
N ASP A 191 30.92 13.76 10.39
CA ASP A 191 32.33 13.43 10.24
C ASP A 191 32.61 13.20 8.74
N PRO A 192 33.29 14.13 8.05
CA PRO A 192 33.48 14.06 6.61
C PRO A 192 34.38 12.89 6.17
N PHE A 193 35.15 12.29 7.09
CA PHE A 193 36.03 11.16 6.79
C PHE A 193 35.37 9.81 7.03
N LYS A 194 34.16 9.80 7.59
CA LYS A 194 33.46 8.58 7.96
C LYS A 194 32.35 8.26 6.97
N THR A 195 32.32 7.00 6.55
CA THR A 195 31.26 6.44 5.71
C THR A 195 30.64 5.24 6.42
N TYR A 196 29.34 5.06 6.25
CA TYR A 196 28.58 3.92 6.76
C TYR A 196 28.16 3.02 5.61
N THR A 197 28.21 1.72 5.83
CA THR A 197 27.74 0.73 4.87
C THR A 197 26.28 0.38 5.15
N VAL A 198 25.47 0.43 4.10
CA VAL A 198 24.08 -0.05 4.09
C VAL A 198 24.03 -1.29 3.21
N ASP A 199 23.48 -2.38 3.73
CA ASP A 199 23.10 -3.56 2.97
C ASP A 199 21.58 -3.54 2.82
N LEU A 200 21.10 -3.13 1.65
CA LEU A 200 19.67 -3.03 1.38
C LEU A 200 19.02 -4.41 1.25
N SER A 201 19.76 -5.43 0.78
CA SER A 201 19.27 -6.81 0.65
C SER A 201 18.94 -7.44 2.00
N ARG A 202 19.73 -7.09 3.03
CA ARG A 202 19.51 -7.53 4.41
C ARG A 202 18.79 -6.49 5.26
N ASN A 203 18.46 -5.33 4.68
CA ASN A 203 17.92 -4.17 5.37
C ASN A 203 18.72 -3.78 6.65
N THR A 204 20.05 -3.72 6.53
CA THR A 204 20.96 -3.43 7.65
C THR A 204 21.87 -2.24 7.38
N CYS A 205 22.35 -1.60 8.44
CA CYS A 205 23.34 -0.53 8.35
C CYS A 205 24.30 -0.59 9.54
N ASP A 206 25.58 -0.33 9.29
CA ASP A 206 26.61 -0.38 10.34
C ASP A 206 26.64 0.87 11.26
N CYS A 207 25.80 1.88 10.98
CA CYS A 207 25.83 3.15 11.70
C CYS A 207 25.36 3.06 13.18
N PRO A 208 25.83 3.95 14.07
CA PRO A 208 25.46 3.95 15.49
C PRO A 208 23.95 4.05 15.73
N ASP A 209 23.21 4.87 14.95
CA ASP A 209 21.76 5.00 15.10
C ASP A 209 21.04 3.69 14.75
N PHE A 210 21.54 2.92 13.77
CA PHE A 210 20.98 1.61 13.45
C PHE A 210 21.24 0.61 14.58
N ARG A 211 22.46 0.55 15.10
CA ARG A 211 22.82 -0.32 16.23
C ARG A 211 21.99 0.00 17.48
N ALA A 212 21.84 1.28 17.81
CA ALA A 212 21.16 1.71 19.03
C ALA A 212 19.63 1.57 18.95
N ARG A 213 19.04 1.87 17.78
CA ARG A 213 17.57 1.97 17.64
C ARG A 213 17.05 1.44 16.32
N GLY A 214 17.78 1.61 15.22
CA GLY A 214 17.30 1.25 13.89
C GLY A 214 17.12 -0.25 13.66
N LYS A 215 17.81 -1.14 14.40
CA LYS A 215 17.58 -2.59 14.35
C LYS A 215 16.16 -2.95 14.80
N ARG A 216 15.63 -2.28 15.83
CA ARG A 216 14.24 -2.44 16.30
C ARG A 216 13.24 -1.77 15.36
N LEU A 217 13.62 -0.63 14.79
CA LEU A 217 12.73 0.16 13.94
C LEU A 217 12.71 -0.33 12.48
N GLY A 218 13.66 -1.17 12.07
CA GLY A 218 13.83 -1.62 10.69
C GLY A 218 14.43 -0.57 9.74
N TYR A 219 14.92 0.57 10.25
CA TYR A 219 15.54 1.62 9.43
C TYR A 219 16.41 2.60 10.23
N CYS A 220 17.28 3.33 9.53
CA CYS A 220 17.97 4.53 10.00
C CYS A 220 18.00 5.58 8.86
N LYS A 221 18.53 6.77 9.11
CA LYS A 221 18.64 7.80 8.05
C LYS A 221 19.45 7.34 6.82
N HIS A 222 20.47 6.50 6.99
CA HIS A 222 21.29 6.00 5.87
C HIS A 222 20.53 4.98 5.02
N ILE A 223 19.78 4.06 5.63
CA ILE A 223 18.89 3.13 4.89
C ILE A 223 17.84 3.91 4.11
N LEU A 224 17.24 4.94 4.73
CA LEU A 224 16.27 5.80 4.05
C LEU A 224 16.90 6.55 2.87
N ALA A 225 18.12 7.06 3.01
CA ALA A 225 18.84 7.76 1.95
C ALA A 225 19.14 6.83 0.77
N VAL A 226 19.51 5.58 1.05
CA VAL A 226 19.76 4.55 0.02
C VAL A 226 18.48 4.18 -0.72
N ARG A 227 17.34 4.05 -0.01
CA ARG A 227 16.04 3.80 -0.64
C ARG A 227 15.65 4.95 -1.58
N GLU A 228 15.80 6.19 -1.11
CA GLU A 228 15.53 7.38 -1.93
C GLU A 228 16.47 7.49 -3.14
N PHE A 229 17.76 7.19 -2.96
CA PHE A 229 18.73 7.10 -4.06
C PHE A 229 18.34 6.01 -5.08
N ALA A 230 17.96 4.82 -4.63
CA ALA A 230 17.60 3.69 -5.49
C ALA A 230 16.28 3.90 -6.23
N GLU A 231 15.31 4.61 -5.63
CA GLU A 231 14.04 4.99 -6.27
C GLU A 231 14.23 6.10 -7.32
N GLY A 232 15.30 6.91 -7.21
CA GLY A 232 15.59 8.04 -8.10
C GLY A 232 16.65 7.79 -9.18
N ALA A 233 17.30 6.63 -9.19
CA ALA A 233 18.29 6.31 -10.22
C ALA A 233 17.58 5.95 -11.54
N PRO A 234 17.74 6.72 -12.63
CA PRO A 234 17.34 6.22 -13.94
C PRO A 234 18.12 4.93 -14.21
N GLU A 235 17.46 3.91 -14.74
CA GLU A 235 18.13 2.71 -15.25
C GLU A 235 19.24 3.18 -16.21
N THR A 236 20.50 3.12 -15.76
CA THR A 236 21.63 3.38 -16.63
C THR A 236 21.72 2.19 -17.57
N HIS A 237 21.05 2.29 -18.72
CA HIS A 237 21.43 1.55 -19.91
C HIS A 237 22.94 1.76 -20.10
N VAL A 238 23.69 0.68 -19.90
CA VAL A 238 25.08 0.59 -20.31
C VAL A 238 25.09 0.73 -21.82
N LEU A 239 25.27 1.95 -22.32
CA LEU A 239 25.78 2.17 -23.67
C LEU A 239 27.27 1.82 -23.62
N CYS A 240 27.57 0.55 -23.84
CA CYS A 240 28.90 0.14 -24.28
C CYS A 240 29.10 0.74 -25.67
N GLY A 241 29.88 1.82 -25.76
CA GLY A 241 30.38 2.35 -27.01
C GLY A 241 31.81 1.89 -27.26
N SER A 242 32.01 1.19 -28.37
CA SER A 242 33.09 1.36 -29.35
C SER A 242 32.90 0.33 -30.46
#